data_AF-A0A1T5ED32-F1
#
_entry.id   AF-A0A1T5ED32-F1
#
_cell.length_a   1.000
_cell.length_b   1.000
_cell.length_c   1.000
_cell.angle_alpha   90.00
_cell.angle_beta   90.00
_cell.angle_gamma   90.00
#
_symmetry.space_group_name_H-M   'P 1'
#
loop_
_entity.id
_entity.type
_entity.pdbx_description
1 polymer ?
#
loop_
_entity_poly.entity_id
_entity_poly.type
_entity_poly.pdbx_seq_one_letter_code
_entity_poly.pdbx_strand_id
1 'polypeptide(L)'
;MKISEFVKNITEFQSKDFIKNMGQEDRDQMESNLWLVWQKLQLIDDFEIFLPLSDISEALSKIKDVPNIVKKNNKFFDINFFYDLCIENIPKRKYKFMHPIKNKKKVYDQEFLEYLSMELQESTKNCKGFYDIFQNHGKLEEEKKRLLVKYGVDINDDGEPSGEPLESTSKHKIWLYEIEAEKIKKLGYKDRKKILGDSSLRKYIFKETGISQSKYYQLKYILDNSPDELENIDSGHKTVRNVYRRLKNLDSEAKIKERVIKQFKKQVLELSNHLSKEQIIHIIKNI
;
A
#
# COMPACT_ATOMS: atom_id res chain seq x y z
N MET A 1 -26.71 -9.58 -29.04
CA MET A 1 -25.80 -10.75 -29.02
C MET A 1 -25.21 -10.93 -27.62
N LYS A 2 -24.85 -12.16 -27.18
CA LYS A 2 -24.20 -12.36 -25.86
C LYS A 2 -22.69 -12.23 -25.94
N ILE A 3 -22.06 -11.66 -24.91
CA ILE A 3 -20.59 -11.55 -24.78
C ILE A 3 -19.91 -12.94 -24.87
N SER A 4 -20.53 -13.98 -24.32
CA SER A 4 -20.00 -15.35 -24.43
C SER A 4 -19.97 -15.90 -25.86
N GLU A 5 -20.92 -15.51 -26.71
CA GLU A 5 -20.95 -15.93 -28.12
C GLU A 5 -19.87 -15.19 -28.91
N PHE A 6 -19.64 -13.92 -28.59
CA PHE A 6 -18.55 -13.13 -29.17
C PHE A 6 -17.18 -13.71 -28.81
N VAL A 7 -16.95 -14.04 -27.53
CA VAL A 7 -15.71 -14.69 -27.07
C VAL A 7 -15.51 -16.04 -27.75
N LYS A 8 -16.55 -16.86 -27.91
CA LYS A 8 -16.46 -18.10 -28.68
C LYS A 8 -16.07 -17.87 -30.13
N ASN A 9 -16.54 -16.79 -30.75
CA ASN A 9 -16.13 -16.44 -32.10
C ASN A 9 -14.67 -15.98 -32.19
N ILE A 10 -14.10 -15.44 -31.12
CA ILE A 10 -12.67 -15.11 -31.04
C ILE A 10 -11.82 -16.37 -30.81
N THR A 11 -12.28 -17.30 -29.97
CA THR A 11 -11.45 -18.42 -29.53
C THR A 11 -11.66 -19.70 -30.32
N GLU A 12 -12.92 -20.04 -30.60
CA GLU A 12 -13.31 -21.35 -31.16
C GLU A 12 -13.55 -21.28 -32.68
N PHE A 13 -14.24 -20.25 -33.17
CA PHE A 13 -14.66 -20.18 -34.58
C PHE A 13 -13.69 -19.39 -35.47
N GLN A 14 -13.28 -18.20 -35.03
CA GLN A 14 -12.37 -17.27 -35.71
C GLN A 14 -12.80 -16.97 -37.15
N SER A 15 -14.09 -16.67 -37.35
CA SER A 15 -14.63 -16.34 -38.66
C SER A 15 -14.30 -14.89 -39.01
N LYS A 16 -13.50 -14.67 -40.06
CA LYS A 16 -13.08 -13.33 -40.51
C LYS A 16 -14.26 -12.41 -40.89
N ASP A 17 -15.36 -12.99 -41.36
CA ASP A 17 -16.55 -12.21 -41.75
C ASP A 17 -17.58 -12.08 -40.62
N PHE A 18 -17.25 -12.51 -39.40
CA PHE A 18 -18.16 -12.48 -38.25
C PHE A 18 -18.71 -11.08 -37.97
N ILE A 19 -17.82 -10.07 -37.93
CA ILE A 19 -18.24 -8.69 -37.66
C ILE A 19 -19.03 -8.10 -38.84
N LYS A 20 -18.68 -8.45 -40.09
CA LYS A 20 -19.38 -7.97 -41.28
C LYS A 20 -20.81 -8.51 -41.38
N ASN A 21 -21.02 -9.75 -40.94
CA ASN A 21 -22.32 -10.41 -40.96
C ASN A 21 -23.17 -10.10 -39.71
N MET A 22 -22.67 -9.26 -38.81
CA MET A 22 -23.37 -8.86 -37.60
C MET A 22 -24.40 -7.77 -37.90
N GLY A 23 -25.61 -7.89 -37.32
CA GLY A 23 -26.61 -6.82 -37.39
C GLY A 23 -26.15 -5.55 -36.67
N GLN A 24 -26.61 -4.38 -37.14
CA GLN A 24 -26.16 -3.09 -36.60
C GLN A 24 -26.41 -2.94 -35.09
N GLU A 25 -27.56 -3.41 -34.59
CA GLU A 25 -27.90 -3.35 -33.17
C GLU A 25 -26.93 -4.19 -32.30
N ASP A 26 -26.59 -5.39 -32.77
CA ASP A 26 -25.62 -6.27 -32.10
C ASP A 26 -24.20 -5.68 -32.12
N ARG A 27 -23.84 -5.02 -33.23
CA ARG A 27 -22.55 -4.35 -33.38
C ARG A 27 -22.41 -3.18 -32.39
N ASP A 28 -23.40 -2.30 -32.33
CA ASP A 28 -23.41 -1.15 -31.40
C ASP A 28 -23.37 -1.62 -29.94
N GLN A 29 -24.10 -2.71 -29.64
CA GLN A 29 -24.06 -3.36 -28.33
C GLN A 29 -22.68 -3.90 -28.01
N MET A 30 -22.01 -4.58 -28.95
CA MET A 30 -20.68 -5.15 -28.74
C MET A 30 -19.60 -4.09 -28.62
N GLU A 31 -19.63 -3.04 -29.45
CA GLU A 31 -18.73 -1.88 -29.35
C GLU A 31 -18.76 -1.26 -27.95
N SER A 32 -19.95 -1.11 -27.37
CA SER A 32 -20.13 -0.59 -26.01
C SER A 32 -19.64 -1.54 -24.90
N ASN A 33 -19.47 -2.82 -25.22
CA ASN A 33 -19.14 -3.89 -24.28
C ASN A 33 -17.80 -4.59 -24.57
N LEU A 34 -16.97 -4.06 -25.47
CA LEU A 34 -15.66 -4.65 -25.82
C LEU A 34 -14.76 -4.85 -24.61
N TRP A 35 -14.84 -3.97 -23.63
CA TRP A 35 -14.09 -4.11 -22.37
C TRP A 35 -14.45 -5.39 -21.61
N LEU A 36 -15.72 -5.85 -21.65
CA LEU A 36 -16.16 -7.10 -21.04
C LEU A 36 -15.67 -8.32 -21.83
N VAL A 37 -15.63 -8.21 -23.16
CA VAL A 37 -15.05 -9.25 -24.02
C VAL A 37 -13.57 -9.42 -23.67
N TRP A 38 -12.83 -8.31 -23.60
CA TRP A 38 -11.42 -8.31 -23.22
C TRP A 38 -11.19 -8.91 -21.83
N GLN A 39 -11.96 -8.49 -20.82
CA GLN A 39 -11.88 -9.08 -19.48
C GLN A 39 -12.13 -10.58 -19.47
N LYS A 40 -13.05 -11.09 -20.30
CA LYS A 40 -13.28 -12.54 -20.39
C LYS A 40 -12.13 -13.29 -21.05
N LEU A 41 -11.48 -12.71 -22.06
CA LEU A 41 -10.30 -13.32 -22.68
C LEU A 41 -9.12 -13.41 -21.71
N GLN A 42 -8.95 -12.40 -20.85
CA GLN A 42 -7.93 -12.40 -19.79
C GLN A 42 -8.17 -13.47 -18.70
N LEU A 43 -9.35 -14.08 -18.66
CA LEU A 43 -9.69 -15.16 -17.73
C LEU A 43 -9.46 -16.55 -18.31
N ILE A 44 -8.84 -16.67 -19.49
CA ILE A 44 -8.50 -17.98 -20.05
C ILE A 44 -7.43 -18.65 -19.18
N ASP A 45 -7.71 -19.87 -18.73
CA ASP A 45 -6.83 -20.69 -17.88
C ASP A 45 -5.90 -21.55 -18.76
N ASP A 46 -5.01 -20.90 -19.48
CA ASP A 46 -4.12 -21.57 -20.42
C ASP A 46 -2.81 -20.80 -20.58
N PHE A 47 -1.67 -21.48 -20.36
CA PHE A 47 -0.37 -20.84 -20.37
C PHE A 47 0.02 -20.33 -21.76
N GLU A 48 -0.37 -21.03 -22.84
CA GLU A 48 0.03 -20.66 -24.20
C GLU A 48 -0.67 -19.39 -24.70
N ILE A 49 -1.76 -18.96 -24.05
CA ILE A 49 -2.44 -17.71 -24.41
C ILE A 49 -1.85 -16.49 -23.71
N PHE A 50 -0.97 -16.68 -22.72
CA PHE A 50 -0.39 -15.60 -21.93
C PHE A 50 0.38 -14.60 -22.82
N LEU A 51 1.27 -15.11 -23.69
CA LEU A 51 2.05 -14.28 -24.62
C LEU A 51 1.14 -13.57 -25.64
N PRO A 52 0.24 -14.26 -26.37
CA PRO A 52 -0.76 -13.61 -27.22
C PRO A 52 -1.56 -12.50 -26.55
N LEU A 53 -2.02 -12.70 -25.31
CA LEU A 53 -2.77 -11.67 -24.58
C LEU A 53 -1.90 -10.48 -24.19
N SER A 54 -0.63 -10.71 -23.88
CA SER A 54 0.35 -9.64 -23.65
C SER A 54 0.57 -8.80 -24.91
N ASP A 55 0.76 -9.44 -26.05
CA ASP A 55 0.97 -8.78 -27.34
C ASP A 55 -0.25 -7.94 -27.75
N ILE A 56 -1.45 -8.50 -27.59
CA ILE A 56 -2.71 -7.77 -27.80
C ILE A 56 -2.78 -6.57 -26.83
N SER A 57 -2.47 -6.76 -25.55
CA SER A 57 -2.50 -5.68 -24.55
C SER A 57 -1.54 -4.54 -24.90
N GLU A 58 -0.34 -4.87 -25.37
CA GLU A 58 0.66 -3.90 -25.82
C GLU A 58 0.16 -3.14 -27.05
N ALA A 59 -0.34 -3.84 -28.08
CA ALA A 59 -0.90 -3.22 -29.28
C ALA A 59 -2.08 -2.27 -28.95
N LEU A 60 -2.96 -2.66 -28.03
CA LEU A 60 -4.06 -1.83 -27.55
C LEU A 60 -3.57 -0.60 -26.75
N SER A 61 -2.45 -0.72 -26.02
CA SER A 61 -1.86 0.41 -25.28
C SER A 61 -1.22 1.46 -26.20
N LYS A 62 -0.55 1.04 -27.28
CA LYS A 62 0.09 1.95 -28.26
C LYS A 62 -0.91 2.88 -28.97
N ILE A 63 -2.18 2.46 -29.05
CA ILE A 63 -3.25 3.25 -29.65
C ILE A 63 -3.75 4.35 -28.69
N LYS A 64 -3.54 4.21 -27.36
CA LYS A 64 -3.95 5.22 -26.37
C LYS A 64 -3.16 6.53 -26.47
N ASP A 65 -1.97 6.51 -27.09
CA ASP A 65 -1.14 7.70 -27.31
C ASP A 65 -1.52 8.50 -28.58
N VAL A 66 -2.58 8.11 -29.30
CA VAL A 66 -3.13 8.92 -30.41
C VAL A 66 -3.97 10.06 -29.83
N PRO A 67 -3.56 11.34 -29.94
CA PRO A 67 -4.11 12.43 -29.12
C PRO A 67 -5.57 12.83 -29.42
N ASN A 68 -6.24 12.22 -30.39
CA ASN A 68 -7.50 12.76 -30.94
C ASN A 68 -8.67 11.78 -31.07
N ILE A 69 -8.63 10.60 -30.45
CA ILE A 69 -9.85 9.78 -30.26
C ILE A 69 -10.44 10.10 -28.87
N VAL A 70 -10.96 11.32 -28.83
CA VAL A 70 -12.02 11.86 -27.99
C VAL A 70 -12.47 10.97 -26.81
N LYS A 71 -12.13 11.48 -25.62
CA LYS A 71 -12.92 11.41 -24.39
C LYS A 71 -14.39 11.81 -24.64
N LYS A 72 -15.21 10.90 -25.15
CA LYS A 72 -16.67 10.89 -24.98
C LYS A 72 -17.11 9.44 -24.84
N ASN A 73 -17.40 9.05 -23.61
CA ASN A 73 -18.12 7.84 -23.22
C ASN A 73 -17.41 6.50 -23.55
N ASN A 74 -16.32 6.15 -22.85
CA ASN A 74 -15.83 4.77 -22.70
C ASN A 74 -15.87 3.85 -23.95
N LYS A 75 -15.76 4.38 -25.17
CA LYS A 75 -15.68 3.57 -26.38
C LYS A 75 -14.28 2.98 -26.43
N PHE A 76 -14.17 1.75 -25.92
CA PHE A 76 -13.09 0.86 -26.29
C PHE A 76 -13.05 0.76 -27.83
N PHE A 77 -11.84 0.58 -28.36
CA PHE A 77 -11.39 0.46 -29.76
C PHE A 77 -12.42 0.07 -30.83
N ASP A 78 -12.16 0.37 -32.11
CA ASP A 78 -12.96 -0.16 -33.22
C ASP A 78 -13.12 -1.69 -33.10
N ILE A 79 -14.36 -2.17 -33.12
CA ILE A 79 -14.71 -3.58 -32.98
C ILE A 79 -14.04 -4.45 -34.05
N ASN A 80 -13.83 -3.92 -35.26
CA ASN A 80 -13.15 -4.64 -36.34
C ASN A 80 -11.69 -4.84 -35.98
N PHE A 81 -11.00 -3.76 -35.65
CA PHE A 81 -9.60 -3.79 -35.24
C PHE A 81 -9.39 -4.73 -34.04
N PHE A 82 -10.24 -4.62 -33.00
CA PHE A 82 -10.14 -5.47 -31.83
C PHE A 82 -10.35 -6.96 -32.17
N TYR A 83 -11.36 -7.26 -32.99
CA TYR A 83 -11.65 -8.64 -33.39
C TYR A 83 -10.51 -9.24 -34.20
N ASP A 84 -10.03 -8.52 -35.22
CA ASP A 84 -8.94 -8.95 -36.10
C ASP A 84 -7.65 -9.21 -35.28
N LEU A 85 -7.29 -8.27 -34.41
CA LEU A 85 -6.14 -8.40 -33.52
C LEU A 85 -6.26 -9.64 -32.62
N CYS A 86 -7.46 -9.93 -32.10
CA CYS A 86 -7.67 -11.10 -31.27
C CYS A 86 -7.54 -12.41 -32.05
N ILE A 87 -8.14 -12.52 -33.25
CA ILE A 87 -8.09 -13.77 -34.02
C ILE A 87 -6.71 -14.03 -34.64
N GLU A 88 -5.91 -12.99 -34.88
CA GLU A 88 -4.53 -13.13 -35.39
C GLU A 88 -3.57 -13.68 -34.32
N ASN A 89 -3.76 -13.29 -33.07
CA ASN A 89 -2.84 -13.63 -31.98
C ASN A 89 -3.31 -14.86 -31.17
N ILE A 90 -4.61 -15.01 -30.96
CA ILE A 90 -5.15 -16.09 -30.11
C ILE A 90 -5.25 -17.39 -30.94
N PRO A 91 -4.65 -18.51 -30.50
CA PRO A 91 -4.81 -19.79 -31.19
C PRO A 91 -6.26 -20.29 -31.19
N LYS A 92 -6.69 -20.89 -32.30
CA LYS A 92 -8.03 -21.46 -32.45
C LYS A 92 -8.21 -22.71 -31.61
N ARG A 93 -8.95 -22.64 -30.50
CA ARG A 93 -9.36 -23.80 -29.71
C ARG A 93 -10.45 -23.48 -28.70
N LYS A 94 -10.94 -24.53 -28.05
CA LYS A 94 -11.85 -24.43 -26.91
C LYS A 94 -11.07 -24.30 -25.61
N TYR A 95 -11.11 -23.11 -25.03
CA TYR A 95 -10.41 -22.81 -23.79
C TYR A 95 -11.26 -23.11 -22.56
N LYS A 96 -10.59 -23.44 -21.45
CA LYS A 96 -11.18 -23.36 -20.13
C LYS A 96 -11.02 -21.93 -19.63
N PHE A 97 -12.09 -21.41 -19.05
CA PHE A 97 -12.06 -20.10 -18.43
C PHE A 97 -11.96 -20.29 -16.93
N MET A 98 -11.02 -19.58 -16.31
CA MET A 98 -11.07 -19.34 -14.89
C MET A 98 -12.44 -18.73 -14.59
N HIS A 99 -13.25 -19.46 -13.84
CA HIS A 99 -14.34 -18.78 -13.15
C HIS A 99 -13.67 -17.75 -12.25
N PRO A 100 -14.06 -16.47 -12.28
CA PRO A 100 -13.66 -15.59 -11.20
C PRO A 100 -14.11 -16.33 -9.94
N ILE A 101 -13.14 -16.79 -9.15
CA ILE A 101 -13.42 -17.32 -7.83
C ILE A 101 -14.28 -16.22 -7.25
N LYS A 102 -15.56 -16.51 -6.95
CA LYS A 102 -16.36 -15.59 -6.13
C LYS A 102 -15.49 -15.42 -4.91
N ASN A 103 -14.79 -14.29 -4.82
CA ASN A 103 -13.75 -14.12 -3.84
C ASN A 103 -14.43 -14.29 -2.49
N LYS A 104 -14.35 -15.50 -1.91
CA LYS A 104 -14.06 -15.59 -0.49
C LYS A 104 -12.81 -14.74 -0.40
N LYS A 105 -12.91 -13.58 0.26
CA LYS A 105 -11.79 -12.65 0.43
C LYS A 105 -10.55 -13.50 0.72
N LYS A 106 -9.66 -13.67 -0.26
CA LYS A 106 -8.38 -14.32 -0.03
C LYS A 106 -7.71 -13.44 1.02
N VAL A 107 -7.43 -14.01 2.18
CA VAL A 107 -6.66 -13.34 3.21
C VAL A 107 -5.23 -13.40 2.71
N TYR A 108 -4.78 -12.29 2.12
CA TYR A 108 -3.39 -12.15 1.74
C TYR A 108 -2.58 -11.85 2.99
N ASP A 109 -1.40 -12.45 3.06
CA ASP A 109 -0.40 -12.10 4.04
C ASP A 109 0.09 -10.68 3.76
N GLN A 110 -0.45 -9.73 4.53
CA GLN A 110 -0.27 -8.32 4.27
C GLN A 110 1.16 -7.88 4.57
N GLU A 111 1.81 -8.55 5.53
CA GLU A 111 3.21 -8.32 5.92
C GLU A 111 4.16 -8.72 4.79
N PHE A 112 3.96 -9.90 4.20
CA PHE A 112 4.72 -10.31 3.01
C PHE A 112 4.51 -9.37 1.82
N LEU A 113 3.27 -8.92 1.56
CA LEU A 113 2.99 -8.00 0.46
C LEU A 113 3.69 -6.65 0.63
N GLU A 114 3.87 -6.19 1.86
CA GLU A 114 4.59 -4.96 2.17
C GLU A 114 6.09 -5.12 1.92
N TYR A 115 6.72 -6.21 2.39
CA TYR A 115 8.13 -6.49 2.08
C TYR A 115 8.38 -6.71 0.60
N LEU A 116 7.51 -7.43 -0.09
CA LEU A 116 7.60 -7.64 -1.53
C LEU A 116 7.42 -6.32 -2.29
N SER A 117 6.55 -5.42 -1.81
CA SER A 117 6.36 -4.09 -2.41
C SER A 117 7.61 -3.21 -2.27
N MET A 118 8.34 -3.34 -1.16
CA MET A 118 9.60 -2.63 -0.93
C MET A 118 10.73 -3.17 -1.82
N GLU A 119 10.77 -4.49 -2.07
CA GLU A 119 11.79 -5.10 -2.94
C GLU A 119 11.53 -4.81 -4.42
N LEU A 120 10.28 -4.93 -4.87
CA LEU A 120 9.90 -4.74 -6.27
C LEU A 120 9.65 -3.27 -6.64
N GLN A 121 9.68 -2.35 -5.67
CA GLN A 121 9.32 -0.93 -5.82
C GLN A 121 7.94 -0.74 -6.47
N GLU A 122 7.01 -1.63 -6.14
CA GLU A 122 5.68 -1.71 -6.73
C GLU A 122 4.59 -1.52 -5.68
N SER A 123 3.35 -1.30 -6.11
CA SER A 123 2.25 -1.17 -5.15
C SER A 123 1.88 -2.52 -4.51
N THR A 124 1.46 -2.53 -3.23
CA THR A 124 0.97 -3.75 -2.54
C THR A 124 -0.23 -4.39 -3.24
N LYS A 125 -0.95 -3.63 -4.07
CA LYS A 125 -2.03 -4.12 -4.92
C LYS A 125 -1.51 -4.93 -6.11
N ASN A 126 -0.43 -4.48 -6.73
CA ASN A 126 0.25 -5.19 -7.83
C ASN A 126 0.99 -6.43 -7.30
N CYS A 127 1.51 -6.35 -6.07
CA CYS A 127 2.18 -7.46 -5.37
C CYS A 127 1.27 -8.68 -5.12
N LYS A 128 -0.07 -8.51 -5.14
CA LYS A 128 -1.02 -9.63 -5.02
C LYS A 128 -0.93 -10.62 -6.19
N GLY A 129 -0.63 -10.12 -7.40
CA GLY A 129 -0.40 -10.99 -8.55
C GLY A 129 0.82 -11.88 -8.33
N PHE A 130 1.91 -11.31 -7.81
CA PHE A 130 3.12 -12.07 -7.46
C PHE A 130 2.89 -13.06 -6.32
N TYR A 131 2.10 -12.69 -5.31
CA TYR A 131 1.68 -13.60 -4.25
C TYR A 131 0.96 -14.84 -4.79
N ASP A 132 0.00 -14.64 -5.70
CA ASP A 132 -0.75 -15.73 -6.31
C ASP A 132 0.15 -16.62 -7.18
N ILE A 133 1.11 -16.02 -7.90
CA ILE A 133 2.12 -16.75 -8.68
C ILE A 133 2.99 -17.62 -7.75
N PHE A 134 3.54 -17.06 -6.66
CA PHE A 134 4.34 -17.82 -5.70
C PHE A 134 3.55 -18.93 -5.01
N GLN A 135 2.27 -18.69 -4.70
CA GLN A 135 1.38 -19.70 -4.14
C GLN A 135 1.13 -20.85 -5.11
N ASN A 136 0.83 -20.55 -6.37
CA ASN A 136 0.54 -21.56 -7.39
C ASN A 136 1.77 -22.40 -7.77
N HIS A 137 2.96 -21.84 -7.66
CA HIS A 137 4.22 -22.54 -7.91
C HIS A 137 4.85 -23.18 -6.66
N GLY A 138 4.18 -23.12 -5.50
CA GLY A 138 4.69 -23.72 -4.25
C GLY A 138 5.94 -23.03 -3.68
N LYS A 139 6.24 -21.80 -4.09
CA LYS A 139 7.43 -21.03 -3.69
C LYS A 139 7.15 -19.95 -2.64
N LEU A 140 5.89 -19.79 -2.25
CA LEU A 140 5.46 -18.71 -1.36
C LEU A 140 6.20 -18.69 -0.02
N GLU A 141 6.32 -19.84 0.63
CA GLU A 141 6.95 -19.95 1.94
C GLU A 141 8.48 -19.75 1.88
N GLU A 142 9.11 -20.13 0.76
CA GLU A 142 10.54 -19.89 0.52
C GLU A 142 10.82 -18.39 0.34
N GLU A 143 10.01 -17.71 -0.47
CA GLU A 143 10.14 -16.26 -0.70
C GLU A 143 9.80 -15.44 0.53
N LYS A 144 8.81 -15.89 1.34
CA LYS A 144 8.53 -15.30 2.65
C LYS A 144 9.77 -15.35 3.53
N LYS A 145 10.39 -16.52 3.69
CA LYS A 145 11.62 -16.67 4.48
C LYS A 145 12.74 -15.77 3.95
N ARG A 146 12.97 -15.76 2.63
CA ARG A 146 13.99 -14.90 2.01
C ARG A 146 13.79 -13.42 2.33
N LEU A 147 12.56 -12.92 2.19
CA LEU A 147 12.20 -11.53 2.48
C LEU A 147 12.32 -11.23 3.97
N LEU A 148 11.83 -12.12 4.82
CA LEU A 148 11.93 -12.00 6.28
C LEU A 148 13.40 -11.87 6.72
N VAL A 149 14.30 -12.76 6.28
CA VAL A 149 15.75 -12.62 6.56
C VAL A 149 16.31 -11.30 6.05
N LYS A 150 15.97 -10.92 4.81
CA LYS A 150 16.51 -9.70 4.16
C LYS A 150 16.09 -8.42 4.87
N TYR A 151 14.91 -8.40 5.48
CA TYR A 151 14.40 -7.28 6.27
C TYR A 151 14.68 -7.42 7.77
N GLY A 152 15.54 -8.37 8.18
CA GLY A 152 16.07 -8.48 9.54
C GLY A 152 15.21 -9.28 10.51
N VAL A 153 14.42 -10.23 10.01
CA VAL A 153 13.65 -11.17 10.84
C VAL A 153 14.46 -12.46 11.00
N ASP A 154 14.79 -12.80 12.25
CA ASP A 154 15.52 -14.03 12.59
C ASP A 154 14.62 -15.28 12.39
N ILE A 155 15.18 -16.33 11.80
CA ILE A 155 14.49 -17.59 11.47
C ILE A 155 15.25 -18.76 12.11
N ASN A 156 14.54 -19.67 12.78
CA ASN A 156 15.10 -20.91 13.34
C ASN A 156 15.47 -21.91 12.22
N ASP A 157 16.27 -22.94 12.55
CA ASP A 157 16.73 -24.00 11.63
C ASP A 157 15.59 -24.77 10.92
N ASP A 158 14.40 -24.78 11.52
CA ASP A 158 13.14 -25.36 11.06
C ASP A 158 12.33 -24.41 10.15
N GLY A 159 12.83 -23.20 9.94
CA GLY A 159 12.26 -22.22 9.04
C GLY A 159 11.05 -21.48 9.60
N GLU A 160 10.80 -21.59 10.90
CA GLU A 160 9.85 -20.75 11.62
C GLU A 160 10.56 -19.53 12.25
N PRO A 161 9.92 -18.36 12.28
CA PRO A 161 10.52 -17.14 12.85
C PRO A 161 10.92 -17.36 14.31
N SER A 162 12.19 -17.09 14.61
CA SER A 162 12.80 -17.29 15.92
C SER A 162 12.70 -16.03 16.77
N GLY A 163 11.49 -15.69 17.20
CA GLY A 163 11.24 -14.53 18.04
C GLY A 163 9.76 -14.34 18.30
N GLU A 164 9.42 -13.68 19.42
CA GLU A 164 8.03 -13.35 19.71
C GLU A 164 7.40 -12.56 18.53
N PRO A 165 6.12 -12.83 18.18
CA PRO A 165 5.48 -12.31 16.97
C PRO A 165 5.63 -10.79 16.81
N LEU A 166 5.90 -10.33 15.58
CA LEU A 166 6.02 -8.91 15.20
C LEU A 166 4.78 -8.07 15.54
N GLU A 167 3.63 -8.73 15.75
CA GLU A 167 2.39 -8.19 16.33
C GLU A 167 2.58 -7.53 17.71
N SER A 168 3.70 -7.79 18.40
CA SER A 168 3.98 -7.30 19.76
C SER A 168 4.84 -6.03 19.84
N THR A 169 5.57 -5.66 18.78
CA THR A 169 6.56 -4.56 18.85
C THR A 169 5.89 -3.19 18.99
N SER A 170 6.54 -2.28 19.72
CA SER A 170 6.03 -0.94 19.95
C SER A 170 5.91 -0.14 18.65
N LYS A 171 6.84 -0.35 17.70
CA LYS A 171 6.79 0.27 16.36
C LYS A 171 5.54 -0.16 15.58
N HIS A 172 5.26 -1.46 15.54
CA HIS A 172 4.08 -2.00 14.85
C HIS A 172 2.76 -1.49 15.48
N LYS A 173 2.69 -1.46 16.82
CA LYS A 173 1.53 -0.93 17.55
C LYS A 173 1.26 0.56 17.28
N ILE A 174 2.30 1.39 17.11
CA ILE A 174 2.16 2.81 16.71
C ILE A 174 1.59 2.90 15.29
N TRP A 175 2.15 2.15 14.35
CA TRP A 175 1.75 2.17 12.95
C TRP A 175 0.30 1.71 12.75
N LEU A 176 -0.11 0.61 13.39
CA LEU A 176 -1.50 0.14 13.37
C LEU A 176 -2.48 1.20 13.89
N TYR A 177 -2.11 1.90 14.96
CA TYR A 177 -2.91 2.97 15.53
C TYR A 177 -3.12 4.12 14.54
N GLU A 178 -2.07 4.54 13.82
CA GLU A 178 -2.14 5.60 12.82
C GLU A 178 -3.03 5.21 11.64
N ILE A 179 -2.88 3.99 11.12
CA ILE A 179 -3.69 3.49 10.00
C ILE A 179 -5.17 3.41 10.35
N GLU A 180 -5.52 2.83 11.49
CA GLU A 180 -6.92 2.69 11.90
C GLU A 180 -7.55 4.07 12.18
N ALA A 181 -6.79 5.00 12.78
CA ALA A 181 -7.24 6.37 12.97
C ALA A 181 -7.48 7.09 11.64
N GLU A 182 -6.59 6.93 10.65
CA GLU A 182 -6.73 7.54 9.33
C GLU A 182 -7.90 6.95 8.52
N LYS A 183 -8.04 5.62 8.50
CA LYS A 183 -9.16 4.94 7.84
C LYS A 183 -10.47 5.52 8.32
N ILE A 184 -10.65 5.67 9.63
CA ILE A 184 -11.90 6.16 10.21
C ILE A 184 -12.11 7.65 9.93
N LYS A 185 -11.05 8.47 9.96
CA LYS A 185 -11.13 9.90 9.62
C LYS A 185 -11.58 10.13 8.17
N LYS A 186 -11.14 9.30 7.24
CA LYS A 186 -11.47 9.41 5.80
C LYS A 186 -12.91 8.97 5.48
N LEU A 187 -13.63 8.37 6.43
CA LEU A 187 -15.00 7.88 6.23
C LEU A 187 -16.07 8.93 6.57
N GLY A 188 -17.17 8.89 5.82
CA GLY A 188 -18.38 9.67 6.12
C GLY A 188 -19.03 9.25 7.44
N TYR A 189 -19.85 10.12 8.05
CA TYR A 189 -20.49 9.86 9.35
C TYR A 189 -21.27 8.54 9.40
N LYS A 190 -22.00 8.21 8.32
CA LYS A 190 -22.78 6.97 8.21
C LYS A 190 -21.91 5.71 8.24
N ASP A 191 -20.76 5.74 7.56
CA ASP A 191 -19.86 4.58 7.48
C ASP A 191 -19.01 4.44 8.75
N ARG A 192 -18.63 5.55 9.37
CA ARG A 192 -18.04 5.55 10.71
C ARG A 192 -18.96 4.89 11.74
N LYS A 193 -20.25 5.23 11.72
CA LYS A 193 -21.24 4.64 12.64
C LYS A 193 -21.42 3.13 12.43
N LYS A 194 -21.26 2.63 11.19
CA LYS A 194 -21.29 1.18 10.91
C LYS A 194 -20.08 0.43 11.48
N ILE A 195 -18.90 1.04 11.44
CA ILE A 195 -17.64 0.43 11.92
C ILE A 195 -17.53 0.53 13.44
N LEU A 196 -17.84 1.71 14.00
CA LEU A 196 -17.72 2.00 15.41
C LEU A 196 -18.89 1.45 16.23
N GLY A 197 -20.07 1.26 15.63
CA GLY A 197 -21.30 0.98 16.35
C GLY A 197 -21.59 2.10 17.37
N ASP A 198 -21.84 1.71 18.62
CA ASP A 198 -21.99 2.63 19.77
C ASP A 198 -20.66 2.94 20.48
N SER A 199 -19.54 2.39 20.00
CA SER A 199 -18.23 2.62 20.62
C SER A 199 -17.59 3.93 20.15
N SER A 200 -16.83 4.57 21.04
CA SER A 200 -16.00 5.70 20.64
C SER A 200 -14.82 5.24 19.79
N LEU A 201 -14.31 6.13 18.93
CA LEU A 201 -13.09 5.91 18.13
C LEU A 201 -11.92 5.41 19.00
N ARG A 202 -11.78 5.98 20.20
CA ARG A 202 -10.74 5.61 21.16
C ARG A 202 -10.87 4.15 21.62
N LYS A 203 -12.09 3.70 21.89
CA LYS A 203 -12.39 2.34 22.36
C LYS A 203 -12.25 1.32 21.22
N TYR A 204 -12.64 1.70 20.01
CA TYR A 204 -12.43 0.90 18.80
C TYR A 204 -10.93 0.70 18.54
N ILE A 205 -10.14 1.79 18.45
CA ILE A 205 -8.70 1.68 18.15
C ILE A 205 -8.00 0.87 19.25
N PHE A 206 -8.37 1.04 20.52
CA PHE A 206 -7.83 0.23 21.61
C PHE A 206 -8.11 -1.27 21.43
N LYS A 207 -9.31 -1.63 20.97
CA LYS A 207 -9.70 -3.02 20.71
C LYS A 207 -8.89 -3.64 19.58
N GLU A 208 -8.61 -2.86 18.53
CA GLU A 208 -7.88 -3.33 17.34
C GLU A 208 -6.35 -3.34 17.55
N THR A 209 -5.80 -2.42 18.36
CA THR A 209 -4.34 -2.22 18.48
C THR A 209 -3.76 -2.63 19.82
N GLY A 210 -4.60 -2.89 20.83
CA GLY A 210 -4.18 -3.21 22.20
C GLY A 210 -3.50 -2.07 22.96
N ILE A 211 -3.31 -0.88 22.36
CA ILE A 211 -2.66 0.26 23.00
C ILE A 211 -3.62 1.42 23.24
N SER A 212 -3.58 1.98 24.45
CA SER A 212 -4.40 3.15 24.78
C SER A 212 -3.86 4.39 24.09
N GLN A 213 -4.72 5.38 23.85
CA GLN A 213 -4.29 6.65 23.24
C GLN A 213 -3.13 7.32 24.01
N SER A 214 -3.12 7.24 25.34
CA SER A 214 -2.01 7.79 26.13
C SER A 214 -0.72 7.01 25.92
N LYS A 215 -0.78 5.68 25.79
CA LYS A 215 0.37 4.82 25.51
C LYS A 215 0.90 5.10 24.10
N TYR A 216 0.02 5.24 23.12
CA TYR A 216 0.35 5.66 21.76
C TYR A 216 1.14 6.97 21.74
N TYR A 217 0.68 8.03 22.41
CA TYR A 217 1.40 9.30 22.41
C TYR A 217 2.80 9.21 23.02
N GLN A 218 2.96 8.39 24.07
CA GLN A 218 4.27 8.17 24.69
C GLN A 218 5.20 7.42 23.75
N LEU A 219 4.71 6.35 23.14
CA LEU A 219 5.46 5.53 22.19
C LEU A 219 5.84 6.31 20.93
N LYS A 220 4.90 7.10 20.39
CA LYS A 220 5.16 7.97 19.24
C LYS A 220 6.21 9.04 19.56
N TYR A 221 6.11 9.68 20.72
CA TYR A 221 7.13 10.65 21.15
C TYR A 221 8.51 10.00 21.29
N ILE A 222 8.59 8.78 21.82
CA ILE A 222 9.86 8.04 21.88
C ILE A 222 10.36 7.72 20.47
N LEU A 223 9.50 7.23 19.58
CA LEU A 223 9.85 6.95 18.17
C LEU A 223 10.45 8.18 17.48
N ASP A 224 9.82 9.34 17.66
CA ASP A 224 10.22 10.57 16.97
C ASP A 224 11.51 11.20 17.53
N ASN A 225 11.87 10.92 18.79
CA ASN A 225 13.02 11.56 19.46
C ASN A 225 14.20 10.61 19.71
N SER A 226 13.95 9.30 19.87
CA SER A 226 14.96 8.29 20.18
C SER A 226 14.45 6.88 19.79
N PRO A 227 14.45 6.55 18.49
CA PRO A 227 13.89 5.28 18.00
C PRO A 227 14.57 4.03 18.58
N ASP A 228 15.87 4.11 18.90
CA ASP A 228 16.66 3.01 19.47
C ASP A 228 16.20 2.61 20.90
N GLU A 229 15.52 3.53 21.60
CA GLU A 229 14.95 3.23 22.91
C GLU A 229 13.70 2.33 22.81
N LEU A 230 13.11 2.16 21.63
CA LEU A 230 11.97 1.25 21.43
C LEU A 230 12.38 -0.22 21.50
N GLU A 231 13.55 -0.58 20.99
CA GLU A 231 14.06 -1.97 21.08
C GLU A 231 14.31 -2.37 22.54
N ASN A 232 14.78 -1.42 23.36
CA ASN A 232 14.94 -1.59 24.80
C ASN A 232 13.60 -1.69 25.57
N ILE A 233 12.54 -1.13 24.99
CA ILE A 233 11.17 -1.23 25.55
C ILE A 233 10.54 -2.57 25.15
N ASP A 234 10.73 -2.98 23.90
CA ASP A 234 10.17 -4.21 23.35
C ASP A 234 10.81 -5.45 23.96
N SER A 235 12.11 -5.40 24.27
CA SER A 235 12.85 -6.40 25.06
C SER A 235 12.52 -6.40 26.56
N GLY A 236 11.66 -5.49 27.04
CA GLY A 236 11.27 -5.40 28.45
C GLY A 236 12.31 -4.79 29.40
N HIS A 237 13.50 -4.41 28.91
CA HIS A 237 14.55 -3.81 29.73
C HIS A 237 14.17 -2.42 30.28
N LYS A 238 13.33 -1.68 29.56
CA LYS A 238 12.87 -0.33 29.95
C LYS A 238 11.36 -0.21 29.84
N THR A 239 10.77 0.59 30.73
CA THR A 239 9.33 0.89 30.64
C THR A 239 9.08 2.15 29.81
N VAL A 240 8.03 2.13 28.99
CA VAL A 240 7.57 3.27 28.18
C VAL A 240 7.47 4.56 29.00
N ARG A 241 6.93 4.47 30.23
CA ARG A 241 6.75 5.64 31.10
C ARG A 241 8.10 6.27 31.50
N ASN A 242 9.11 5.46 31.80
CA ASN A 242 10.41 5.95 32.25
C ASN A 242 11.18 6.61 31.10
N VAL A 243 11.21 5.96 29.93
CA VAL A 243 11.85 6.50 28.73
C VAL A 243 11.18 7.81 28.31
N TYR A 244 9.85 7.84 28.23
CA TYR A 244 9.10 9.04 27.86
C TYR A 244 9.36 10.21 28.81
N ARG A 245 9.36 9.99 30.13
CA ARG A 245 9.66 11.05 31.12
C ARG A 245 11.08 11.58 30.97
N ARG A 246 12.06 10.70 30.79
CA ARG A 246 13.47 11.09 30.63
C ARG A 246 13.65 11.97 29.39
N LEU A 247 13.10 11.55 28.25
CA LEU A 247 13.18 12.33 27.00
C LEU A 247 12.49 13.69 27.13
N LYS A 248 11.31 13.72 27.76
CA LYS A 248 10.57 14.97 27.99
C LYS A 248 11.30 15.94 28.94
N ASN A 249 11.99 15.40 29.94
CA ASN A 249 12.79 16.22 30.86
C ASN A 249 14.01 16.83 30.15
N LEU A 250 14.70 16.07 29.29
CA LEU A 250 15.80 16.56 28.47
C LEU A 250 15.35 17.71 27.53
N ASP A 251 14.20 17.54 26.87
CA ASP A 251 13.59 18.59 26.03
C ASP A 251 13.21 19.84 26.85
N SER A 252 12.71 19.65 28.08
CA SER A 252 12.42 20.78 28.98
C SER A 252 13.67 21.52 29.46
N GLU A 253 14.77 20.81 29.76
CA GLU A 253 16.05 21.42 30.13
C GLU A 253 16.67 22.19 28.97
N ALA A 254 16.59 21.65 27.75
CA ALA A 254 17.04 22.34 26.54
C ALA A 254 16.27 23.64 26.31
N LYS A 255 14.92 23.60 26.44
CA LYS A 255 14.05 24.78 26.33
C LYS A 255 14.29 25.81 27.42
N ILE A 256 14.60 25.38 28.65
CA ILE A 256 14.95 26.28 29.75
C ILE A 256 16.28 26.97 29.45
N LYS A 257 17.32 26.22 29.04
CA LYS A 257 18.62 26.79 28.64
C LYS A 257 18.46 27.80 27.51
N GLU A 258 17.67 27.50 26.49
CA GLU A 258 17.43 28.40 25.36
C GLU A 258 16.73 29.70 25.79
N ARG A 259 15.72 29.63 26.67
CA ARG A 259 15.06 30.83 27.21
C ARG A 259 16.00 31.67 28.05
N VAL A 260 16.80 31.05 28.93
CA VAL A 260 17.78 31.74 29.77
C VAL A 260 18.83 32.44 28.90
N ILE A 261 19.36 31.76 27.88
CA ILE A 261 20.30 32.35 26.92
C ILE A 261 19.66 33.53 26.17
N LYS A 262 18.40 33.41 25.74
CA LYS A 262 17.70 34.48 25.03
C LYS A 262 17.45 35.69 25.93
N GLN A 263 17.09 35.46 27.20
CA GLN A 263 16.91 36.51 28.19
C GLN A 263 18.24 37.20 28.53
N PHE A 264 19.31 36.42 28.70
CA PHE A 264 20.65 36.93 28.95
C PHE A 264 21.17 37.77 27.77
N LYS A 265 21.01 37.29 26.53
CA LYS A 265 21.35 38.07 25.32
C LYS A 265 20.59 39.40 25.25
N LYS A 266 19.32 39.41 25.63
CA LYS A 266 18.51 40.64 25.67
C LYS A 266 19.04 41.62 26.73
N GLN A 267 19.36 41.14 27.92
CA GLN A 267 19.95 41.96 28.99
C GLN A 267 21.32 42.51 28.59
N VAL A 268 22.18 41.69 27.98
CA VAL A 268 23.49 42.13 27.47
C VAL A 268 23.33 43.18 26.37
N LEU A 269 22.33 43.04 25.48
CA LEU A 269 22.05 44.01 24.42
C LEU A 269 21.55 45.35 25.00
N GLU A 270 20.65 45.32 25.97
CA GLU A 270 20.17 46.52 26.69
C GLU A 270 21.31 47.22 27.45
N LEU A 271 22.18 46.44 28.10
CA LEU A 271 23.36 46.95 28.81
C LEU A 271 24.43 47.48 27.85
N SER A 272 24.57 46.91 26.64
CA SER A 272 25.54 47.36 25.63
C SER A 272 25.26 48.75 25.07
N ASN A 273 24.04 49.26 25.25
CA ASN A 273 23.70 50.64 24.91
C ASN A 273 24.22 51.65 25.94
N HIS A 274 24.69 51.19 27.12
CA HIS A 274 25.07 52.04 28.25
C HIS A 274 26.44 51.70 28.86
N LEU A 275 27.08 50.60 28.48
CA LEU A 275 28.35 50.11 29.03
C LEU A 275 29.38 49.85 27.93
N SER A 276 30.67 50.06 28.24
CA SER A 276 31.75 49.82 27.28
C SER A 276 31.97 48.31 27.07
N LYS A 277 32.53 47.94 25.91
CA LYS A 277 32.85 46.53 25.56
C LYS A 277 33.66 45.81 26.65
N GLU A 278 34.55 46.52 27.35
CA GLU A 278 35.40 45.96 28.40
C GLU A 278 34.62 45.61 29.68
N GLN A 279 33.61 46.42 30.03
CA GLN A 279 32.72 46.16 31.18
C GLN A 279 31.82 44.96 30.93
N ILE A 280 31.33 44.78 29.70
CA ILE A 280 30.51 43.63 29.31
C ILE A 280 31.33 42.33 29.35
N ILE A 281 32.58 42.37 28.88
CA ILE A 281 33.50 41.22 28.93
C ILE A 281 33.81 40.82 30.38
N HIS A 282 33.95 41.77 31.30
CA HIS A 282 34.18 41.50 32.72
C HIS A 282 32.97 40.81 33.38
N ILE A 283 31.74 41.21 33.05
CA ILE A 283 30.50 40.61 33.57
C ILE A 283 30.34 39.16 33.05
N ILE A 284 30.62 38.92 31.76
CA ILE A 284 30.50 37.57 31.16
C ILE A 284 31.53 36.59 31.74
N LYS A 285 32.71 37.05 32.17
CA LYS A 285 33.75 36.19 32.76
C LYS A 285 33.49 35.79 34.22
N ASN A 286 32.55 36.44 34.90
CA ASN A 286 32.24 36.22 36.33
C ASN A 286 30.88 35.51 36.55
N ILE A 287 30.26 34.98 35.49
CA ILE A 287 29.06 34.11 35.52
C ILE A 287 29.48 32.71 35.07
#